data_AF-A0A6B3HQ05-F1
#
_entry.id   AF-A0A6B3HQ05-F1
#
_cell.length_a   1.000
_cell.length_b   1.000
_cell.length_c   1.000
_cell.angle_alpha   90.00
_cell.angle_beta   90.00
_cell.angle_gamma   90.00
#
_symmetry.space_group_name_H-M   'P 1'
#
loop_
_entity.id
_entity.type
_entity.pdbx_description
1 polymer ?
#
loop_
_entity_poly.entity_id
_entity_poly.type
_entity_poly.pdbx_seq_one_letter_code
_entity_poly.pdbx_strand_id
1 'polypeptide(L)' 'MSDSTLDLTLDGPALTARLVDFPSVSGEEKALADAIETALRSLPHLTVDRHGNNVVARTNLGRAERVVLAGHIDTVP' A
#
# COMPACT_ATOMS: atom_id res chain seq x y z
N MET A 1 -6.97 16.51 -12.17
CA MET A 1 -7.29 15.08 -12.34
C MET A 1 -6.11 14.28 -11.84
N SER A 2 -6.23 13.72 -10.65
CA SER A 2 -5.47 12.53 -10.23
C SER A 2 -6.34 11.94 -9.15
N ASP A 3 -7.08 10.90 -9.50
CA ASP A 3 -7.76 10.09 -8.52
C ASP A 3 -6.64 9.45 -7.70
N SER A 4 -6.26 10.08 -6.58
CA SER A 4 -5.12 9.71 -5.73
C SER A 4 -5.41 8.45 -4.90
N THR A 5 -6.29 7.60 -5.42
CA THR A 5 -7.01 6.57 -4.68
C THR A 5 -6.75 5.24 -5.37
N LEU A 6 -6.16 4.29 -4.63
CA LEU A 6 -5.95 2.93 -5.12
C LEU A 6 -7.22 2.10 -4.91
N ASP A 7 -7.79 1.59 -6.00
CA ASP A 7 -8.89 0.63 -5.96
C ASP A 7 -8.33 -0.80 -5.82
N LEU A 8 -8.46 -1.35 -4.61
CA LEU A 8 -7.98 -2.69 -4.28
C LEU A 8 -8.88 -3.82 -4.80
N THR A 9 -10.01 -3.49 -5.46
CA THR A 9 -10.90 -4.48 -6.07
C THR A 9 -10.51 -4.82 -7.52
N LEU A 10 -9.59 -4.05 -8.11
CA LEU A 10 -9.02 -4.33 -9.42
C LEU A 10 -8.25 -5.66 -9.43
N ASP A 11 -8.12 -6.25 -10.62
CA ASP A 11 -7.23 -7.39 -10.79
C ASP A 11 -5.75 -7.00 -10.64
N GLY A 12 -4.90 -8.02 -10.49
CA GLY A 12 -3.47 -7.83 -10.28
C GLY A 12 -2.81 -6.93 -11.34
N PRO A 13 -2.99 -7.20 -12.65
CA PRO A 13 -2.42 -6.37 -13.71
C PRO A 13 -2.93 -4.92 -13.69
N ALA A 14 -4.23 -4.68 -13.51
CA ALA A 14 -4.78 -3.34 -13.49
C ALA A 14 -4.33 -2.54 -12.25
N LEU A 15 -4.31 -3.16 -11.07
CA LEU A 15 -3.76 -2.52 -9.87
C LEU A 15 -2.27 -2.24 -10.02
N THR A 16 -1.51 -3.14 -10.64
CA THR A 16 -0.08 -2.93 -10.91
C THR A 16 0.14 -1.74 -11.83
N ALA A 17 -0.64 -1.61 -12.90
CA ALA A 17 -0.59 -0.44 -13.78
C ALA A 17 -0.87 0.85 -13.00
N ARG A 18 -1.86 0.84 -12.10
CA ARG A 18 -2.13 1.99 -11.22
C ARG A 18 -0.98 2.31 -10.29
N LEU A 19 -0.28 1.32 -9.73
CA LEU A 19 0.91 1.55 -8.91
C LEU A 19 2.04 2.21 -9.72
N VAL A 20 2.24 1.76 -10.97
CA VAL A 20 3.27 2.32 -11.88
C VAL A 20 2.96 3.76 -12.29
N ASP A 21 1.69 4.15 -12.34
CA ASP A 21 1.28 5.55 -12.60
C ASP A 21 1.70 6.52 -11.48
N PHE A 22 2.08 6.02 -10.29
CA PHE A 22 2.67 6.83 -9.23
C PHE A 22 4.19 6.87 -9.38
N PRO A 23 4.81 8.06 -9.56
CA PRO A 23 6.24 8.21 -9.36
C PRO A 23 6.59 7.87 -7.90
N SER A 24 7.55 6.97 -7.71
CA SER A 24 8.00 6.56 -6.38
C SER A 24 9.52 6.36 -6.32
N VAL A 25 10.30 7.22 -7.00
CA VAL A 25 11.77 7.19 -6.90
C VAL A 25 12.19 7.20 -5.42
N SER A 26 13.23 6.44 -5.04
CA SER A 26 13.69 6.35 -3.65
C SER A 26 13.88 7.75 -3.03
N GLY A 27 13.17 8.02 -1.93
CA GLY A 27 13.09 9.32 -1.25
C GLY A 27 11.82 10.14 -1.58
N GLU A 28 11.09 9.79 -2.63
CA GLU A 28 9.93 10.53 -3.14
C GLU A 28 8.62 9.70 -3.13
N GLU A 29 8.59 8.59 -2.41
CA GLU A 29 7.48 7.62 -2.42
C GLU A 29 6.22 8.07 -1.67
N LYS A 30 6.23 9.29 -1.09
CA LYS A 30 5.18 9.77 -0.18
C LYS A 30 3.77 9.69 -0.79
N ALA A 31 3.62 10.08 -2.06
CA ALA A 31 2.31 10.08 -2.72
C ALA A 31 1.73 8.66 -2.84
N LEU A 32 2.57 7.69 -3.22
CA LEU A 32 2.18 6.28 -3.31
C LEU A 32 1.87 5.70 -1.93
N ALA A 33 2.71 5.99 -0.93
CA ALA A 33 2.49 5.54 0.43
C ALA A 33 1.17 6.09 1.03
N ASP A 34 0.82 7.35 0.75
CA ASP A 34 -0.44 7.98 1.18
C ASP A 34 -1.66 7.33 0.53
N ALA A 35 -1.56 6.96 -0.76
CA ALA A 35 -2.62 6.23 -1.47
C ALA A 35 -2.82 4.81 -0.92
N ILE A 36 -1.73 4.09 -0.64
CA ILE A 36 -1.76 2.75 -0.03
C ILE A 36 -2.39 2.80 1.37
N GLU A 37 -1.95 3.74 2.22
CA GLU A 37 -2.50 3.90 3.56
C GLU A 37 -4.01 4.19 3.52
N THR A 38 -4.44 5.10 2.65
CA THR A 38 -5.85 5.47 2.50
C THR A 38 -6.69 4.27 2.09
N ALA A 39 -6.24 3.52 1.07
CA ALA A 39 -6.93 2.34 0.58
C ALA A 39 -7.02 1.24 1.65
N LEU A 40 -5.93 0.95 2.36
CA LEU A 40 -5.90 -0.09 3.41
C LEU A 40 -6.72 0.30 4.65
N ARG A 41 -6.76 1.58 5.02
CA ARG A 41 -7.57 2.06 6.17
C ARG A 41 -9.07 1.92 5.93
N SER A 42 -9.51 1.83 4.68
CA SER A 42 -10.93 1.57 4.35
C SER A 42 -11.37 0.13 4.67
N LEU A 43 -10.43 -0.78 4.91
CA LEU A 43 -10.69 -2.19 5.17
C LEU A 43 -10.84 -2.46 6.69
N PRO A 44 -12.06 -2.71 7.20
CA PRO A 44 -12.33 -2.75 8.65
C PRO A 44 -11.66 -3.93 9.38
N HIS A 45 -11.16 -4.93 8.64
CA HIS A 45 -10.48 -6.10 9.20
C HIS A 45 -8.96 -5.89 9.37
N LEU A 46 -8.44 -4.72 8.99
CA LEU A 46 -7.02 -4.38 9.08
C LEU A 46 -6.77 -3.31 10.15
N THR A 47 -5.67 -3.47 10.89
CA THR A 47 -5.02 -2.38 11.62
C THR A 47 -3.87 -1.86 10.78
N VAL A 48 -3.82 -0.56 10.53
CA VAL A 48 -2.82 0.09 9.67
C VAL A 48 -1.97 1.07 10.47
N ASP A 49 -0.65 0.84 10.46
CA ASP A 49 0.36 1.71 11.03
C ASP A 49 1.21 2.36 9.93
N ARG A 50 1.70 3.58 10.20
CA ARG A 50 2.54 4.36 9.29
C ARG A 50 3.81 4.82 10.01
N HIS A 51 4.96 4.65 9.36
CA HIS A 51 6.24 5.21 9.82
C HIS A 51 7.07 5.71 8.64
N GLY A 52 7.19 7.03 8.49
CA GLY A 52 7.75 7.63 7.27
C GLY A 52 6.88 7.24 6.07
N ASN A 53 7.48 6.70 5.01
CA ASN A 53 6.77 6.15 3.85
C ASN A 53 6.58 4.63 3.89
N ASN A 54 6.85 4.00 5.05
CA ASN A 54 6.53 2.59 5.27
C ASN A 54 5.10 2.44 5.78
N VAL A 55 4.33 1.56 5.15
CA VAL A 55 2.94 1.22 5.54
C VAL A 55 2.89 -0.24 5.96
N VAL A 56 2.34 -0.52 7.13
CA VAL A 56 2.11 -1.89 7.62
C VAL A 56 0.63 -2.08 7.89
N ALA A 57 0.03 -3.09 7.26
CA ALA A 57 -1.33 -3.52 7.56
C ALA A 57 -1.33 -4.95 8.11
N ARG A 58 -2.13 -5.19 9.16
CA ARG A 58 -2.21 -6.50 9.81
C ARG A 58 -3.62 -6.86 10.23
N THR A 59 -3.94 -8.15 10.17
CA THR A 59 -5.14 -8.73 10.80
C THR A 59 -4.86 -9.13 12.25
N ASN A 60 -5.90 -9.26 13.08
CA ASN A 60 -5.79 -9.75 14.47
C ASN A 60 -6.63 -11.03 14.65
N LEU A 61 -6.17 -12.14 14.05
CA LEU A 61 -6.94 -13.39 13.98
C LEU A 61 -6.77 -14.34 15.18
N GLY A 62 -5.97 -13.98 16.19
CA GLY A 62 -5.74 -14.82 17.38
C GLY A 62 -5.08 -16.18 17.10
N ARG A 63 -4.35 -16.31 15.98
CA ARG A 63 -3.64 -17.54 15.61
C ARG A 63 -2.26 -17.59 16.28
N ALA A 64 -1.76 -18.80 16.54
CA ALA A 64 -0.45 -19.03 17.15
C ALA A 64 0.72 -18.60 16.25
N GLU A 65 0.52 -18.63 14.93
CA GLU A 65 1.53 -18.29 13.93
C GLU A 65 0.99 -17.26 12.93
N ARG A 66 1.90 -16.53 12.27
CA ARG A 66 1.57 -15.46 11.34
C ARG A 66 2.53 -15.45 10.17
N VAL A 67 2.02 -15.04 9.01
CA VAL A 67 2.80 -14.81 7.79
C VAL A 67 2.92 -13.30 7.57
N VAL A 68 4.09 -12.85 7.11
CA VAL A 68 4.33 -11.48 6.67
C VAL A 68 4.58 -11.51 5.16
N LEU A 69 3.83 -10.69 4.42
CA LEU A 69 4.10 -10.38 3.03
C LEU A 69 4.71 -8.98 2.99
N ALA A 70 5.92 -8.85 2.45
CA ALA A 70 6.66 -7.60 2.42
C ALA A 70 7.25 -7.35 1.03
N GLY A 71 7.32 -6.08 0.65
CA GLY A 71 7.92 -5.59 -0.58
C GLY A 71 8.20 -4.09 -0.42
N HIS A 72 9.11 -3.56 -1.24
CA HIS A 72 9.40 -2.14 -1.28
C HIS A 72 8.50 -1.44 -2.32
N ILE A 73 8.22 -0.15 -2.10
CA ILE A 73 7.35 0.64 -2.99
C ILE A 73 8.15 1.65 -3.82
N ASP A 74 9.43 1.80 -3.53
CA ASP A 74 10.31 2.72 -4.23
C ASP A 74 10.83 2.14 -5.54
N THR A 75 11.21 3.03 -6.45
CA THR A 75 11.84 2.72 -7.71
C THR A 75 13.20 3.39 -7.83
N VAL A 76 14.02 2.88 -8.75
CA VAL A 76 15.16 3.62 -9.26
C VAL A 76 14.69 4.82 -10.11
N PRO A 77 15.55 5.83 -10.33
CA PRO A 77 15.29 6.91 -11.29
C PRO A 77 15.08 6.41 -12.73
#